data_AF-A0A1I5UIX2-F1
#
_entry.id   AF-A0A1I5UIX2-F1
#
_cell.length_a   1.000
_cell.length_b   1.000
_cell.length_c   1.000
_cell.angle_alpha   90.00
_cell.angle_beta   90.00
_cell.angle_gamma   90.00
#
_symmetry.space_group_name_H-M   'P 1'
#
loop_
_entity.id
_entity.type
_entity.pdbx_description
1 polymer ?
#
loop_
_entity_poly.entity_id
_entity_poly.type
_entity_poly.pdbx_seq_one_letter_code
_entity_poly.pdbx_strand_id
1 'polypeptide(L)'
;MELLTPDLGLIVWQLVVFGVLFLVLAKFAWKPIINSLHEREQSIEDAIELAAKTRQEMAELKSGNEKLLAETRAERDSILKEAKEASDRMIAEAKTEAQKAANHEIEKARVSFEQEKTAAIASLRREAATLSLDIAEKVLRNQLADRNAQEKLVSDLLSDAKLN
;
A
#
# COMPACT_ATOMS: atom_id res chain seq x y z
N MET A 1 88.36 63.88 40.30
CA MET A 1 87.72 62.61 40.71
C MET A 1 86.51 62.94 41.57
N GLU A 2 85.46 63.52 40.97
CA GLU A 2 84.23 63.93 41.67
C GLU A 2 82.97 63.28 41.05
N LEU A 3 83.17 62.35 40.11
CA LEU A 3 82.11 61.65 39.37
C LEU A 3 81.69 60.30 39.96
N LEU A 4 82.11 59.99 41.20
CA LEU A 4 81.93 58.67 41.82
C LEU A 4 81.38 58.70 43.26
N THR A 5 80.87 59.83 43.75
CA THR A 5 80.00 59.83 44.92
C THR A 5 78.57 60.05 44.43
N PRO A 6 77.68 59.05 44.53
CA PRO A 6 76.29 59.28 44.18
C PRO A 6 75.75 60.41 45.06
N ASP A 7 75.17 61.43 44.43
CA ASP A 7 74.44 62.46 45.16
C ASP A 7 73.28 61.77 45.90
N LEU A 8 73.44 61.63 47.21
CA LEU A 8 72.47 60.95 48.08
C LEU A 8 71.08 61.61 47.97
N GLY A 9 71.01 62.89 47.61
CA GLY A 9 69.75 63.60 47.35
C GLY A 9 69.01 63.07 46.12
N LEU A 10 69.72 62.74 45.03
CA LEU A 10 69.12 62.15 43.82
C LEU A 10 68.58 60.75 44.08
N ILE A 11 69.31 59.92 44.85
CA ILE A 11 68.86 58.57 45.21
C ILE A 11 67.57 58.62 46.03
N VAL A 12 67.47 59.53 47.00
CA VAL A 12 66.25 59.68 47.82
C VAL A 12 65.05 60.07 46.97
N TRP A 13 65.20 61.07 46.09
CA TRP A 13 64.10 61.47 45.20
C TRP A 13 63.72 60.39 44.19
N GLN A 14 64.70 59.63 43.68
CA GLN A 14 64.44 58.52 42.78
C GLN A 14 63.70 57.38 43.48
N LEU A 15 64.01 57.09 44.75
CA LEU A 15 63.27 56.13 45.57
C LEU A 15 61.84 56.61 45.86
N VAL A 16 61.65 57.90 46.14
CA VAL A 16 60.31 58.48 46.36
C VAL A 16 59.47 58.37 45.07
N VAL A 17 60.00 58.76 43.92
CA VAL A 17 59.32 58.66 42.64
C VAL A 17 59.03 57.19 42.28
N PHE A 18 60.00 56.29 42.48
CA PHE A 18 59.81 54.86 42.27
C PHE A 18 58.75 54.28 43.20
N GLY A 19 58.74 54.66 44.49
CA GLY A 19 57.74 54.22 45.46
C GLY A 19 56.33 54.69 45.10
N VAL A 20 56.18 55.96 44.69
CA VAL A 20 54.90 56.50 44.21
C VAL A 20 54.45 55.76 42.94
N LEU A 21 55.34 55.57 41.96
CA LEU A 21 55.04 54.81 40.74
C LEU A 21 54.64 53.36 41.05
N PHE A 22 55.37 52.71 41.96
CA PHE A 22 55.08 51.35 42.40
C PHE A 22 53.71 51.24 43.05
N LEU A 23 53.33 52.17 43.92
CA LEU A 23 52.01 52.19 44.55
C LEU A 23 50.89 52.43 43.54
N VAL A 24 51.11 53.30 42.55
CA VAL A 24 50.17 53.53 41.45
C VAL A 24 50.03 52.25 40.62
N LEU A 25 51.12 51.62 40.18
CA LEU A 25 51.07 50.38 39.40
C LEU A 25 50.48 49.22 40.21
N ALA A 26 50.84 49.06 41.47
CA ALA A 26 50.29 48.02 42.34
C ALA A 26 48.77 48.18 42.52
N LYS A 27 48.27 49.42 42.66
CA LYS A 27 46.83 49.68 42.80
C LYS A 27 46.06 49.57 41.47
N PHE A 28 46.64 50.06 40.37
CA PHE A 28 45.93 50.18 39.09
C PHE A 28 46.15 49.00 38.13
N ALA A 29 47.32 48.35 38.12
CA ALA A 29 47.64 47.26 37.20
C ALA A 29 47.27 45.87 37.74
N TRP A 30 47.23 45.67 39.06
CA TRP A 30 46.94 44.36 39.64
C TRP A 30 45.50 43.90 39.35
N LYS A 31 44.53 44.80 39.50
CA LYS A 31 43.12 44.52 39.26
C LYS A 31 42.81 44.06 37.82
N PRO A 32 43.24 44.76 36.75
CA PRO A 32 42.98 44.31 35.38
C PRO A 32 43.70 43.01 35.00
N ILE A 33 44.90 42.74 35.55
CA ILE A 33 45.64 41.49 35.28
C ILE A 33 44.88 40.28 35.84
N ILE A 34 44.46 40.36 37.11
CA ILE A 34 43.71 39.27 37.75
C ILE A 34 42.35 39.08 37.07
N ASN A 35 41.66 40.16 36.72
CA ASN A 35 40.39 40.08 36.00
C ASN A 35 40.53 39.37 34.64
N SER A 36 41.58 39.68 33.88
CA SER A 36 41.87 39.04 32.58
C SER A 36 42.18 37.54 32.73
N LEU A 37 42.89 37.15 33.80
CA LEU A 37 43.14 35.75 34.11
C LEU A 37 41.85 35.02 34.48
N HIS A 38 41.00 35.64 35.29
CA HIS A 38 39.73 35.04 35.70
C HIS A 38 38.75 34.92 34.52
N GLU A 39 38.70 35.91 33.64
CA GLU A 39 37.90 35.86 32.40
C GLU A 39 38.37 34.72 31.49
N ARG A 40 39.69 34.51 31.38
CA ARG A 40 40.24 33.37 30.64
C ARG A 40 39.89 32.04 31.29
N GLU A 41 40.07 31.92 32.61
CA GLU A 41 39.72 30.73 33.37
C GLU A 41 38.25 30.36 33.17
N GLN A 42 37.36 31.32 33.37
CA GLN A 42 35.93 31.15 33.17
C GLN A 42 35.58 30.76 31.73
N SER A 43 36.19 31.42 30.73
CA SER A 43 35.94 31.08 29.32
C SER A 43 36.36 29.65 28.96
N ILE A 44 37.42 29.14 29.59
CA ILE A 44 37.91 27.78 29.37
C ILE A 44 36.98 26.78 30.05
N GLU A 45 36.56 27.07 31.29
CA GLU A 45 35.60 26.23 32.02
C GLU A 45 34.27 26.14 31.27
N ASP A 46 33.71 27.28 30.85
CA ASP A 46 32.48 27.36 30.06
C ASP A 46 32.62 26.57 28.74
N ALA A 47 33.75 26.69 28.04
CA ALA A 47 33.99 25.97 26.80
C ALA A 47 34.09 24.45 27.02
N ILE A 48 34.70 24.00 28.11
CA ILE A 48 34.82 22.58 28.47
C ILE A 48 33.43 22.03 28.86
N GLU A 49 32.67 22.76 29.67
CA GLU A 49 31.31 22.35 30.07
C GLU A 49 30.40 22.27 28.85
N LEU A 50 30.43 23.28 27.98
CA LEU A 50 29.65 23.28 26.75
C LEU A 50 30.03 22.12 25.82
N ALA A 51 31.32 21.82 25.68
CA ALA A 51 31.78 20.69 24.88
C ALA A 51 31.33 19.34 25.46
N ALA A 52 31.39 19.17 26.79
CA ALA A 52 30.91 17.98 27.46
C ALA A 52 29.40 17.79 27.29
N LYS A 53 28.62 18.84 27.51
CA LYS A 53 27.16 18.84 27.32
C LYS A 53 26.79 18.54 25.87
N THR A 54 27.41 19.21 24.91
CA THR A 54 27.17 18.97 23.47
C THR A 54 27.49 17.52 23.10
N ARG A 55 28.58 16.96 23.63
CA ARG A 55 28.94 15.56 23.37
C ARG A 55 27.91 14.58 23.93
N GLN A 56 27.37 14.87 25.12
CA GLN A 56 26.30 14.07 25.71
C GLN A 56 25.01 14.16 24.88
N GLU A 57 24.56 15.37 24.54
CA GLU A 57 23.37 15.58 23.70
C GLU A 57 23.50 14.90 22.33
N MET A 58 24.69 14.96 21.72
CA MET A 58 24.99 14.25 20.47
C MET A 58 24.90 12.73 20.62
N ALA A 59 25.37 12.18 21.74
CA ALA A 59 25.27 10.75 22.01
C ALA A 59 23.81 10.31 22.22
N GLU A 60 23.02 11.11 22.94
CA GLU A 60 21.59 10.89 23.15
C GLU A 60 20.81 10.98 21.83
N LEU A 61 21.06 12.03 21.02
CA LEU A 61 20.48 12.19 19.68
C LEU A 61 20.83 11.03 18.76
N LYS A 62 22.08 10.55 18.79
CA LYS A 62 22.50 9.40 17.98
C LYS A 62 21.77 8.13 18.42
N SER A 63 21.69 7.86 19.73
CA SER A 63 20.95 6.71 20.25
C SER A 63 19.46 6.80 19.92
N GLY A 64 18.86 7.99 20.04
CA GLY A 64 17.47 8.24 19.66
C GLY A 64 17.21 7.99 18.17
N ASN A 65 18.10 8.46 17.29
CA ASN A 65 18.00 8.19 15.85
C ASN A 65 18.15 6.70 15.53
N GLU A 66 19.10 6.00 16.15
CA GLU A 66 19.28 4.56 15.94
C GLU A 66 18.03 3.77 16.36
N LYS A 67 17.41 4.13 17.51
CA LYS A 67 16.14 3.55 17.95
C LYS A 67 15.00 3.85 16.98
N LEU A 68 14.84 5.12 16.58
CA LEU A 68 13.80 5.52 15.64
C LEU A 68 13.93 4.81 14.29
N LEU A 69 15.16 4.63 13.80
CA LEU A 69 15.44 3.88 12.57
C LEU A 69 15.09 2.40 12.73
N ALA A 70 15.37 1.79 13.88
CA ALA A 70 15.01 0.40 14.16
C ALA A 70 13.49 0.23 14.24
N GLU A 71 12.78 1.12 14.94
CA GLU A 71 11.33 1.14 15.04
C GLU A 71 10.68 1.32 13.67
N THR A 72 11.15 2.29 12.88
CA THR A 72 10.65 2.54 11.52
C THR A 72 10.84 1.32 10.61
N ARG A 73 11.97 0.61 10.74
CA ARG A 73 12.21 -0.62 9.96
C ARG A 73 11.26 -1.74 10.39
N ALA A 74 11.05 -1.92 11.69
CA ALA A 74 10.12 -2.92 12.21
C ALA A 74 8.68 -2.62 11.77
N GLU A 75 8.25 -1.36 11.83
CA GLU A 75 6.93 -0.92 11.37
C GLU A 75 6.76 -1.13 9.87
N ARG A 76 7.76 -0.74 9.05
CA ARG A 76 7.78 -1.00 7.60
C ARG A 76 7.59 -2.50 7.32
N ASP A 77 8.32 -3.35 8.04
CA ASP A 77 8.26 -4.79 7.84
C ASP A 77 6.90 -5.37 8.24
N SER A 78 6.28 -4.83 9.31
CA SER A 78 4.90 -5.17 9.67
C SER A 78 3.92 -4.79 8.57
N ILE A 79 4.00 -3.54 8.07
CA ILE A 79 3.13 -3.04 7.01
C ILE A 79 3.28 -3.88 5.74
N LEU A 80 4.52 -4.22 5.34
CA LEU A 80 4.76 -5.05 4.16
C LEU A 80 4.22 -6.47 4.33
N LYS A 81 4.36 -7.04 5.53
CA LYS A 81 3.80 -8.36 5.85
C LYS A 81 2.27 -8.34 5.80
N GLU A 82 1.64 -7.38 6.45
CA GLU A 82 0.18 -7.21 6.46
C GLU A 82 -0.36 -6.98 5.06
N ALA A 83 0.29 -6.13 4.25
CA ALA A 83 -0.09 -5.91 2.86
C ALA A 83 -0.01 -7.18 2.02
N LYS A 84 1.02 -8.00 2.23
CA LYS A 84 1.17 -9.28 1.54
C LYS A 84 0.09 -10.28 1.96
N GLU A 85 -0.16 -10.41 3.26
CA GLU A 85 -1.22 -11.28 3.79
C GLU A 85 -2.62 -10.85 3.30
N ALA A 86 -2.89 -9.55 3.26
CA ALA A 86 -4.12 -8.99 2.72
C ALA A 86 -4.26 -9.26 1.23
N SER A 87 -3.18 -9.09 0.45
CA SER A 87 -3.15 -9.41 -0.98
C SER A 87 -3.41 -10.89 -1.23
N ASP A 88 -2.73 -11.78 -0.50
CA ASP A 88 -2.89 -13.23 -0.66
C ASP A 88 -4.33 -13.66 -0.30
N ARG A 89 -4.90 -13.07 0.76
CA ARG A 89 -6.31 -13.28 1.14
C ARG A 89 -7.27 -12.80 0.05
N MET A 90 -7.07 -11.59 -0.47
CA MET A 90 -7.90 -11.02 -1.53
C MET A 90 -7.86 -11.89 -2.80
N ILE A 91 -6.69 -12.40 -3.18
CA ILE A 91 -6.54 -13.31 -4.33
C ILE A 91 -7.28 -14.63 -4.07
N ALA A 92 -7.17 -15.20 -2.87
CA ALA A 92 -7.86 -16.44 -2.51
C ALA A 92 -9.39 -16.28 -2.51
N GLU A 93 -9.89 -15.17 -1.96
CA GLU A 93 -11.31 -14.82 -1.97
C GLU A 93 -11.81 -14.60 -3.39
N ALA A 94 -11.10 -13.80 -4.20
CA ALA A 94 -11.46 -13.55 -5.59
C ALA A 94 -11.49 -14.84 -6.42
N LYS A 95 -10.53 -15.75 -6.22
CA LYS A 95 -10.51 -17.06 -6.88
C LYS A 95 -11.70 -17.93 -6.46
N THR A 96 -12.04 -17.91 -5.17
CA THR A 96 -13.18 -18.66 -4.64
C THR A 96 -14.49 -18.15 -5.22
N GLU A 97 -14.69 -16.83 -5.24
CA GLU A 97 -15.89 -16.21 -5.80
C GLU A 97 -15.97 -16.41 -7.32
N ALA A 98 -14.84 -16.31 -8.05
CA ALA A 98 -14.79 -16.62 -9.47
C ALA A 98 -15.19 -18.08 -9.75
N GLN A 99 -14.72 -19.04 -8.95
CA GLN A 99 -15.09 -20.44 -9.11
C GLN A 99 -16.58 -20.67 -8.82
N LYS A 100 -17.15 -20.02 -7.80
CA LYS A 100 -18.58 -20.08 -7.50
C LYS A 100 -19.41 -19.50 -8.65
N ALA A 101 -19.02 -18.33 -9.16
CA ALA A 101 -19.69 -17.69 -10.28
C ALA A 101 -19.62 -18.55 -11.55
N ALA A 102 -18.45 -19.14 -11.85
CA ALA A 102 -18.28 -20.05 -12.98
C ALA A 102 -19.17 -21.29 -12.85
N ASN A 103 -19.22 -21.92 -11.67
CA ASN A 103 -20.08 -23.08 -11.43
C ASN A 103 -21.57 -22.72 -11.59
N HIS A 104 -21.98 -21.56 -11.08
CA HIS A 104 -23.34 -21.06 -11.22
C HIS A 104 -23.72 -20.82 -12.69
N GLU A 105 -22.80 -20.25 -13.46
CA GLU A 105 -23.01 -19.99 -14.89
C GLU A 105 -23.10 -21.29 -15.70
N ILE A 106 -22.24 -22.29 -15.39
CA ILE A 106 -22.32 -23.62 -16.00
C ILE A 106 -23.67 -24.28 -15.69
N GLU A 107 -24.16 -24.18 -14.46
CA GLU A 107 -25.44 -24.76 -14.07
C GLU A 107 -26.60 -24.09 -14.83
N LYS A 108 -26.61 -22.75 -14.92
CA LYS A 108 -27.58 -22.02 -15.75
C LYS A 108 -27.52 -22.43 -17.21
N ALA A 109 -26.31 -22.58 -17.77
CA ALA A 109 -26.11 -23.00 -19.14
C ALA A 109 -26.66 -24.41 -19.38
N ARG A 110 -26.46 -25.34 -18.43
CA ARG A 110 -27.04 -26.70 -18.49
C ARG A 110 -28.56 -26.69 -18.47
N VAL A 111 -29.16 -25.90 -17.58
CA VAL A 111 -30.62 -25.76 -17.50
C VAL A 111 -31.18 -25.20 -18.82
N SER A 112 -30.54 -24.16 -19.35
CA SER A 112 -30.94 -23.55 -20.63
C SER A 112 -30.80 -24.54 -21.79
N PHE A 113 -29.70 -25.31 -21.82
CA PHE A 113 -29.46 -26.34 -22.83
C PHE A 113 -30.51 -27.45 -22.81
N GLU A 114 -30.90 -27.95 -21.63
CA GLU A 114 -31.96 -28.98 -21.55
C GLU A 114 -33.34 -28.42 -21.97
N GLN A 115 -33.61 -27.15 -21.68
CA GLN A 115 -34.82 -26.46 -22.17
C GLN A 115 -34.81 -26.34 -23.70
N GLU A 116 -33.72 -25.87 -24.29
CA GLU A 116 -33.55 -25.75 -25.74
C GLU A 116 -33.64 -27.11 -26.45
N LYS A 117 -33.00 -28.14 -25.90
CA LYS A 117 -33.08 -29.51 -26.41
C LYS A 117 -34.52 -30.02 -26.40
N THR A 118 -35.26 -29.79 -25.31
CA THR A 118 -36.67 -30.18 -25.22
C THR A 118 -37.52 -29.44 -26.27
N ALA A 119 -37.28 -28.14 -26.45
CA ALA A 119 -37.94 -27.34 -27.47
C ALA A 119 -37.60 -27.81 -28.90
N ALA A 120 -36.35 -28.16 -29.17
CA ALA A 120 -35.90 -28.69 -30.45
C ALA A 120 -36.54 -30.04 -30.77
N ILE A 121 -36.61 -30.96 -29.79
CA ILE A 121 -37.31 -32.25 -29.96
C ILE A 121 -38.81 -32.02 -30.23
N ALA A 122 -39.45 -31.08 -29.52
CA ALA A 122 -40.85 -30.74 -29.75
C ALA A 122 -41.08 -30.12 -31.15
N SER A 123 -40.12 -29.34 -31.66
CA SER A 123 -40.16 -28.82 -33.03
C SER A 123 -40.02 -29.93 -34.05
N LEU A 124 -39.04 -30.83 -33.87
CA LEU A 124 -38.79 -31.97 -34.76
C LEU A 124 -40.00 -32.91 -34.82
N ARG A 125 -40.67 -33.16 -33.69
CA ARG A 125 -41.92 -33.95 -33.66
C ARG A 125 -43.05 -33.30 -34.46
N ARG A 126 -43.20 -31.97 -34.38
CA ARG A 126 -44.18 -31.24 -35.19
C ARG A 126 -43.85 -31.36 -36.68
N GLU A 127 -42.61 -31.15 -37.05
CA GLU A 127 -42.16 -31.24 -38.44
C GLU A 127 -42.31 -32.65 -39.03
N ALA A 128 -41.99 -33.69 -38.24
CA ALA A 128 -42.24 -35.07 -38.61
C ALA A 128 -43.73 -35.38 -38.77
N ALA A 129 -44.59 -34.84 -37.91
CA ALA A 129 -46.04 -35.00 -38.02
C ALA A 129 -46.58 -34.35 -39.30
N THR A 130 -46.14 -33.13 -39.63
CA THR A 130 -46.49 -32.45 -40.88
C THR A 130 -46.04 -33.24 -42.11
N LEU A 131 -44.78 -33.70 -42.13
CA LEU A 131 -44.27 -34.51 -43.23
C LEU A 131 -45.03 -35.84 -43.38
N SER A 132 -45.40 -36.46 -42.26
CA SER A 132 -46.21 -37.69 -42.27
C SER A 132 -47.60 -37.44 -42.84
N LEU A 133 -48.22 -36.29 -42.50
CA LEU A 133 -49.51 -35.87 -43.06
C LEU A 133 -49.41 -35.64 -44.58
N ASP A 134 -48.37 -34.94 -45.03
CA ASP A 134 -48.11 -34.68 -46.45
C ASP A 134 -47.91 -35.98 -47.25
N ILE A 135 -47.19 -36.96 -46.67
CA ILE A 135 -47.01 -38.28 -47.28
C ILE A 135 -48.33 -39.03 -47.33
N ALA A 136 -49.10 -39.04 -46.23
CA ALA A 136 -50.41 -39.68 -46.17
C ALA A 136 -51.37 -39.07 -47.20
N GLU A 137 -51.38 -37.73 -47.35
CA GLU A 137 -52.18 -37.04 -48.36
C GLU A 137 -51.76 -37.46 -49.78
N LYS A 138 -50.46 -37.48 -50.09
CA LYS A 138 -49.97 -37.92 -51.41
C LYS A 138 -50.31 -39.37 -51.71
N VAL A 139 -50.15 -40.28 -50.75
CA VAL A 139 -50.49 -41.70 -50.92
C VAL A 139 -51.98 -41.87 -51.13
N LEU A 140 -52.81 -41.21 -50.32
CA LEU A 140 -54.26 -41.23 -50.43
C LEU A 140 -54.73 -40.69 -51.79
N ARG A 141 -54.15 -39.57 -52.25
CA ARG A 141 -54.43 -38.97 -53.56
C ARG A 141 -54.05 -39.90 -54.73
N ASN A 142 -52.96 -40.65 -54.59
CA ASN A 142 -52.55 -41.67 -55.57
C ASN A 142 -53.48 -42.90 -55.55
N GLN A 143 -53.89 -43.39 -54.37
CA GLN A 143 -54.83 -44.52 -54.27
C GLN A 143 -56.24 -44.16 -54.77
N LEU A 144 -56.68 -42.93 -54.54
CA LEU A 144 -57.95 -42.41 -55.03
C LEU A 144 -57.89 -41.93 -56.49
N ALA A 145 -56.78 -42.11 -57.21
CA ALA A 145 -56.72 -41.78 -58.64
C ALA A 145 -57.54 -42.75 -59.51
N ASP A 146 -57.84 -43.96 -59.01
CA ASP A 146 -58.69 -44.95 -59.66
C ASP A 146 -60.17 -44.77 -59.28
N ARG A 147 -61.06 -44.75 -60.28
CA ARG A 147 -62.50 -44.60 -60.12
C ARG A 147 -63.13 -45.74 -59.30
N ASN A 148 -62.62 -46.96 -59.42
CA ASN A 148 -63.08 -48.11 -58.62
C ASN A 148 -62.74 -47.94 -57.14
N ALA A 149 -61.58 -47.35 -56.82
CA ALA A 149 -61.19 -47.11 -55.43
C ALA A 149 -62.04 -46.01 -54.76
N GLN A 150 -62.43 -44.98 -55.51
CA GLN A 150 -63.35 -43.93 -55.04
C GLN A 150 -64.75 -44.49 -54.76
N GLU A 151 -65.31 -45.30 -55.65
CA GLU A 151 -66.64 -45.93 -55.47
C GLU A 151 -66.66 -46.87 -54.26
N LYS A 152 -65.56 -47.61 -54.02
CA LYS A 152 -65.40 -48.49 -52.86
C LYS A 152 -65.32 -47.71 -51.54
N LEU A 153 -64.58 -46.61 -51.50
CA LEU A 153 -64.51 -45.73 -50.31
C LEU A 153 -65.88 -45.12 -49.97
N VAL A 154 -66.65 -44.69 -50.98
CA VAL A 154 -68.00 -44.15 -50.77
C VAL A 154 -68.95 -45.23 -50.25
N SER A 155 -68.88 -46.44 -50.79
CA SER A 155 -69.63 -47.60 -50.30
C SER A 155 -69.28 -47.94 -48.85
N ASP A 156 -67.99 -47.96 -48.50
CA ASP A 156 -67.52 -48.30 -47.14
C ASP A 156 -67.95 -47.22 -46.14
N LEU A 157 -67.78 -45.93 -46.45
CA LEU A 157 -68.24 -44.81 -45.60
C LEU A 157 -69.77 -44.81 -45.42
N LEU A 158 -70.54 -45.15 -46.46
CA LEU A 158 -71.99 -45.31 -46.38
C LEU A 158 -72.40 -46.54 -45.55
N SER A 159 -71.54 -47.54 -45.42
CA SER A 159 -71.80 -48.72 -44.58
C SER A 159 -71.48 -48.45 -43.11
N ASP A 160 -70.37 -47.78 -42.81
CA ASP A 160 -69.97 -47.37 -41.45
C ASP A 160 -70.93 -46.33 -40.86
N ALA A 161 -71.39 -45.36 -41.67
CA ALA A 161 -72.37 -44.37 -41.24
C ALA A 161 -73.78 -44.93 -41.04
N LYS A 162 -74.06 -46.15 -41.54
CA LYS A 162 -75.30 -46.88 -41.27
C LYS A 162 -75.19 -47.85 -40.09
N LEU A 163 -73.99 -48.02 -39.54
CA LEU A 163 -73.70 -48.89 -38.40
C LEU A 163 -73.62 -48.13 -37.05
N ASN A 164 -73.86 -46.81 -37.07
CA ASN A 164 -74.25 -45.99 -35.90
C ASN A 164 -75.66 -45.44 -36.11
#